data_AF-A0A7X6ULB4-F1
#
_entry.id   AF-A0A7X6ULB4-F1
#
_cell.length_a   1.000
_cell.length_b   1.000
_cell.length_c   1.000
_cell.angle_alpha   90.00
_cell.angle_beta   90.00
_cell.angle_gamma   90.00
#
_symmetry.space_group_name_H-M   'P 1'
#
loop_
_entity.id
_entity.type
_entity.pdbx_description
1 polymer ?
#
loop_
_entity_poly.entity_id
_entity_poly.type
_entity_poly.pdbx_seq_one_letter_code
_entity_poly.pdbx_strand_id
1 'polypeptide(L)'
;MANQRNAMFDVLKGLGIISVILSHTYRGGTDPFAVFIREIAMWCVPMFFMVQGYFMRKPQNYWQSSWKKIKQTYIPYLYWAVAYGIFFWITVGKSFTLLDILYGKTALHLYYMFYYMIFALFCPLLYYLPRRLRIFTLYLMIFSNIAVTLILEISKTYHISILHWSGPNPLKWWGFLALGMLIAEYPQIKAYITQHAKPFFLGFVSLAIIGLVEPYLNNTVGYLFNKVALFPLSIGITFALAIYYSSDKPLGEKFLSYVGNRTLGIYLGHFFLVDPLRNIILPGDRFLVAIIVLLCCLAVKELKDRTLLKTKKKDTSIPA
;
A
#
# COMPACT_ATOMS: atom_id res chain seq x y z
N MET A 1 1.89 18.71 -23.33
CA MET A 1 1.91 17.24 -23.57
C MET A 1 1.00 16.59 -22.55
N ALA A 2 -0.07 15.93 -22.99
CA ALA A 2 -0.97 15.22 -22.08
C ALA A 2 -0.14 14.23 -21.25
N ASN A 3 -0.30 14.25 -19.92
CA ASN A 3 0.37 13.35 -18.99
C ASN A 3 -0.03 11.91 -19.36
N GLN A 4 0.75 11.23 -20.21
CA GLN A 4 0.48 9.86 -20.60
C GLN A 4 0.54 9.00 -19.35
N ARG A 5 -0.62 8.49 -18.96
CA ARG A 5 -0.79 7.65 -17.78
C ARG A 5 0.00 6.36 -18.00
N ASN A 6 0.97 6.09 -17.13
CA ASN A 6 1.83 4.92 -17.25
C ASN A 6 1.13 3.68 -16.66
N ALA A 7 0.73 2.76 -17.54
CA ALA A 7 -0.03 1.57 -17.20
C ALA A 7 0.66 0.69 -16.15
N MET A 8 2.00 0.60 -16.15
CA MET A 8 2.76 -0.19 -15.17
C MET A 8 2.43 0.20 -13.73
N PHE A 9 2.32 1.50 -13.44
CA PHE A 9 1.99 1.96 -12.08
C PHE A 9 0.55 1.64 -11.69
N ASP A 10 -0.39 1.67 -12.63
CA ASP A 10 -1.77 1.26 -12.35
C ASP A 10 -1.85 -0.26 -12.15
N VAL A 11 -1.10 -1.05 -12.92
CA VAL A 11 -0.99 -2.49 -12.72
C VAL A 11 -0.39 -2.83 -11.36
N LEU A 12 0.73 -2.20 -10.97
CA LEU A 12 1.33 -2.41 -9.64
C LEU A 12 0.32 -2.12 -8.53
N LYS A 13 -0.47 -1.04 -8.64
CA LYS A 13 -1.54 -0.74 -7.69
C LYS A 13 -2.64 -1.81 -7.71
N GLY A 14 -3.00 -2.31 -8.89
CA GLY A 14 -3.96 -3.41 -9.06
C GLY A 14 -3.52 -4.69 -8.36
N LEU A 15 -2.29 -5.14 -8.61
CA LEU A 15 -1.71 -6.31 -7.94
C LEU A 15 -1.52 -6.08 -6.44
N GLY A 16 -1.13 -4.86 -6.06
CA GLY A 16 -1.01 -4.45 -4.66
C GLY A 16 -2.33 -4.53 -3.92
N ILE A 17 -3.42 -4.01 -4.49
CA ILE A 17 -4.71 -4.02 -3.80
C ILE A 17 -5.33 -5.43 -3.74
N ILE A 18 -5.10 -6.27 -4.74
CA ILE A 18 -5.43 -7.70 -4.67
C ILE A 18 -4.65 -8.35 -3.52
N SER A 19 -3.35 -8.06 -3.40
CA SER A 19 -2.51 -8.56 -2.32
C SER A 19 -2.98 -8.07 -0.94
N VAL A 20 -3.49 -6.84 -0.80
CA VAL A 20 -4.13 -6.37 0.44
C VAL A 20 -5.30 -7.26 0.81
N ILE A 21 -6.21 -7.56 -0.12
CA ILE A 21 -7.36 -8.45 0.12
C ILE A 21 -6.87 -9.85 0.54
N LEU A 22 -5.88 -10.41 -0.18
CA LEU A 22 -5.29 -11.71 0.16
C LEU A 22 -4.68 -11.70 1.57
N SER A 23 -3.95 -10.66 1.94
CA SER A 23 -3.31 -10.54 3.25
C SER A 23 -4.32 -10.56 4.41
N HIS A 24 -5.52 -10.01 4.20
CA HIS A 24 -6.59 -9.98 5.20
C HIS A 24 -7.43 -11.26 5.22
N THR A 25 -7.73 -11.83 4.06
CA THR A 25 -8.47 -13.10 3.95
C THR A 25 -7.67 -14.28 4.50
N TYR A 26 -6.35 -14.30 4.32
CA TYR A 26 -5.43 -15.33 4.82
C TYR A 26 -4.80 -15.02 6.20
N ARG A 27 -5.32 -14.00 6.92
CA ARG A 27 -4.81 -13.61 8.25
C ARG A 27 -5.21 -14.62 9.33
N GLY A 28 -4.32 -14.96 10.26
CA GLY A 28 -4.70 -15.69 11.48
C GLY A 28 -4.96 -17.19 11.33
N GLY A 29 -4.72 -17.75 10.13
CA GLY A 29 -4.53 -19.20 9.99
C GLY A 29 -3.13 -19.61 10.44
N THR A 30 -3.03 -20.80 11.04
CA THR A 30 -1.78 -21.53 11.32
C THR A 30 -1.40 -22.48 10.19
N ASP A 31 -2.29 -22.68 9.22
CA ASP A 31 -2.03 -23.54 8.07
C ASP A 31 -0.87 -22.98 7.22
N PRO A 32 0.12 -23.81 6.84
CA PRO A 32 1.32 -23.33 6.15
C PRO A 32 1.03 -22.58 4.85
N PHE A 33 0.01 -23.01 4.11
CA PHE A 33 -0.37 -22.37 2.85
C PHE A 33 -0.86 -20.94 3.06
N ALA A 34 -1.71 -20.70 4.07
CA ALA A 34 -2.16 -19.34 4.35
C ALA A 34 -1.08 -18.44 4.90
N VAL A 35 -0.17 -18.98 5.72
CA VAL A 35 1.02 -18.23 6.13
C VAL A 35 1.80 -17.82 4.88
N PHE A 36 2.06 -18.74 3.96
CA PHE A 36 2.74 -18.46 2.70
C PHE A 36 2.08 -17.37 1.85
N ILE A 37 0.78 -17.51 1.55
CA ILE A 37 0.05 -16.50 0.77
C ILE A 37 0.08 -15.14 1.48
N ARG A 38 -0.09 -15.12 2.81
CA ARG A 38 -0.05 -13.89 3.60
C ARG A 38 1.32 -13.23 3.55
N GLU A 39 2.39 -13.98 3.74
CA GLU A 39 3.77 -13.48 3.77
C GLU A 39 4.15 -12.89 2.40
N ILE A 40 3.86 -13.61 1.30
CA ILE A 40 4.05 -13.07 -0.05
C ILE A 40 3.27 -11.78 -0.22
N ALA A 41 1.98 -11.76 0.15
CA ALA A 41 1.10 -10.63 -0.05
C ALA A 41 1.52 -9.35 0.72
N MET A 42 2.40 -9.43 1.72
CA MET A 42 2.82 -8.26 2.51
C MET A 42 3.64 -7.23 1.72
N TRP A 43 4.18 -7.59 0.55
CA TRP A 43 4.93 -6.69 -0.34
C TRP A 43 4.14 -5.43 -0.75
N CYS A 44 2.80 -5.51 -0.77
CA CYS A 44 1.93 -4.48 -1.31
C CYS A 44 2.01 -3.15 -0.56
N VAL A 45 2.14 -3.18 0.77
CA VAL A 45 2.16 -1.96 1.60
C VAL A 45 3.42 -1.13 1.30
N PRO A 46 4.64 -1.69 1.39
CA PRO A 46 5.86 -1.05 0.90
C PRO A 46 5.80 -0.58 -0.56
N MET A 47 5.21 -1.38 -1.45
CA MET A 47 5.05 -0.98 -2.85
C MET A 47 4.26 0.32 -2.99
N PHE A 48 3.13 0.47 -2.29
CA PHE A 48 2.36 1.71 -2.40
C PHE A 48 3.14 2.93 -1.90
N PHE A 49 3.99 2.78 -0.87
CA PHE A 49 4.89 3.84 -0.44
C PHE A 49 5.99 4.14 -1.47
N MET A 50 6.60 3.12 -2.08
CA MET A 50 7.56 3.32 -3.18
C MET A 50 6.93 4.07 -4.35
N VAL A 51 5.72 3.67 -4.77
CA VAL A 51 4.98 4.36 -5.84
C VAL A 51 4.62 5.79 -5.43
N GLN A 52 4.19 6.01 -4.19
CA GLN A 52 3.91 7.35 -3.67
C GLN A 52 5.17 8.25 -3.73
N GLY A 53 6.31 7.74 -3.31
CA GLY A 53 7.59 8.43 -3.33
C GLY A 53 8.04 8.79 -4.74
N TYR A 54 7.90 7.86 -5.69
CA TYR A 54 8.27 8.08 -7.09
C TYR A 54 7.57 9.27 -7.74
N PHE A 55 6.28 9.48 -7.42
CA PHE A 55 5.49 10.58 -7.94
C PHE A 55 5.60 11.87 -7.11
N MET A 56 6.36 11.86 -6.02
CA MET A 56 6.52 13.05 -5.19
C MET A 56 7.40 14.09 -5.91
N ARG A 57 6.99 15.35 -5.87
CA ARG A 57 7.67 16.47 -6.53
C ARG A 57 7.57 17.71 -5.66
N LYS A 58 8.44 18.70 -5.95
CA LYS A 58 8.33 20.03 -5.36
C LYS A 58 6.95 20.63 -5.68
N PRO A 59 6.15 21.00 -4.67
CA PRO A 59 4.87 21.64 -4.92
C PRO A 59 5.08 23.08 -5.42
N GLN A 60 4.33 23.49 -6.45
CA GLN A 60 4.29 24.90 -6.88
C GLN A 60 3.62 25.76 -5.80
N ASN A 61 2.44 25.34 -5.34
CA ASN A 61 1.76 25.89 -4.17
C ASN A 61 1.49 24.76 -3.18
N TYR A 62 2.19 24.79 -2.04
CA TYR A 62 2.10 23.76 -1.01
C TYR A 62 0.68 23.65 -0.45
N TRP A 63 0.07 24.76 -0.03
CA TRP A 63 -1.24 24.78 0.59
C TRP A 63 -2.33 24.24 -0.34
N GLN A 64 -2.35 24.69 -1.58
CA GLN A 64 -3.32 24.22 -2.58
C GLN A 64 -3.14 22.73 -2.88
N SER A 65 -1.88 22.27 -3.02
CA SER A 65 -1.57 20.87 -3.31
C SER A 65 -1.95 19.96 -2.14
N SER A 66 -1.62 20.36 -0.91
CA SER A 66 -1.94 19.65 0.32
C SER A 66 -3.44 19.58 0.54
N TRP A 67 -4.15 20.70 0.36
CA TRP A 67 -5.60 20.75 0.47
C TRP A 67 -6.31 19.84 -0.53
N LYS A 68 -5.82 19.80 -1.78
CA LYS A 68 -6.31 18.87 -2.80
C LYS A 68 -6.17 17.41 -2.35
N LYS A 69 -5.01 17.03 -1.79
CA LYS A 69 -4.78 15.67 -1.27
C LYS A 69 -5.70 15.33 -0.10
N ILE A 70 -5.87 16.27 0.83
CA ILE A 70 -6.80 16.13 1.97
C ILE A 70 -8.21 15.87 1.45
N LYS A 71 -8.73 16.70 0.54
CA LYS A 71 -10.07 16.54 -0.04
C LYS A 71 -10.25 15.22 -0.79
N GLN A 72 -9.25 14.80 -1.57
CA GLN A 72 -9.35 13.62 -2.42
C GLN A 72 -9.14 12.30 -1.68
N THR A 73 -8.39 12.30 -0.58
CA THR A 73 -7.92 11.08 0.08
C THR A 73 -8.30 11.03 1.55
N TYR A 74 -8.00 12.08 2.32
CA TYR A 74 -8.21 12.10 3.77
C TYR A 74 -9.68 12.26 4.16
N ILE A 75 -10.43 13.12 3.47
CA ILE A 75 -11.87 13.28 3.72
C ILE A 75 -12.62 11.96 3.49
N PRO A 76 -12.46 11.26 2.34
CA PRO A 76 -13.02 9.92 2.17
C PRO A 76 -12.60 8.97 3.29
N TYR A 77 -11.31 8.96 3.65
CA TYR A 77 -10.82 8.15 4.76
C TYR A 77 -11.56 8.43 6.08
N LEU A 78 -11.79 9.69 6.46
CA LEU A 78 -12.48 10.05 7.69
C LEU A 78 -13.93 9.52 7.71
N TYR A 79 -14.65 9.65 6.59
CA TYR A 79 -16.00 9.09 6.46
C TYR A 79 -15.99 7.57 6.69
N TRP A 80 -15.04 6.86 6.08
CA TRP A 80 -14.91 5.42 6.26
C TRP A 80 -14.45 5.05 7.67
N ALA A 81 -13.54 5.82 8.29
CA ALA A 81 -13.08 5.58 9.65
C ALA A 81 -14.23 5.68 10.66
N VAL A 82 -15.13 6.65 10.50
CA VAL A 82 -16.37 6.75 11.28
C VAL A 82 -17.29 5.57 11.00
N ALA A 83 -17.52 5.22 9.73
CA ALA A 83 -18.37 4.08 9.36
C ALA A 83 -17.88 2.76 9.98
N TYR A 84 -16.56 2.50 9.97
CA TYR A 84 -15.97 1.34 10.64
C TYR A 84 -16.12 1.40 12.16
N GLY A 85 -15.92 2.58 12.76
CA GLY A 85 -16.14 2.76 14.20
C GLY A 85 -17.57 2.39 14.59
N ILE A 86 -18.56 2.92 13.88
CA ILE A 86 -19.98 2.61 14.09
C ILE A 86 -20.25 1.11 13.88
N PHE A 87 -19.72 0.53 12.80
CA PHE A 87 -19.90 -0.89 12.51
C PHE A 87 -19.38 -1.80 13.62
N PHE A 88 -18.16 -1.59 14.11
CA PHE A 88 -17.58 -2.39 15.19
C PHE A 88 -18.22 -2.12 16.55
N TRP A 89 -18.74 -0.90 16.76
CA TRP A 89 -19.54 -0.59 17.94
C TRP A 89 -20.85 -1.38 17.95
N ILE A 90 -21.57 -1.45 16.82
CA ILE A 90 -22.83 -2.20 16.71
C ILE A 90 -22.60 -3.72 16.76
N THR A 91 -21.57 -4.22 16.09
CA THR A 91 -21.38 -5.67 15.90
C THR A 91 -20.67 -6.36 17.06
N VAL A 92 -19.73 -5.69 17.73
CA VAL A 92 -18.89 -6.30 18.79
C VAL A 92 -18.79 -5.40 20.03
N GLY A 93 -19.57 -4.32 20.12
CA GLY A 93 -19.59 -3.44 21.29
C GLY A 93 -18.33 -2.59 21.48
N LYS A 94 -17.43 -2.53 20.50
CA LYS A 94 -16.15 -1.83 20.62
C LYS A 94 -16.34 -0.31 20.50
N SER A 95 -16.09 0.43 21.57
CA SER A 95 -16.07 1.89 21.54
C SER A 95 -14.87 2.43 20.77
N PHE A 96 -15.00 3.66 20.26
CA PHE A 96 -13.93 4.36 19.55
C PHE A 96 -13.96 5.85 19.90
N THR A 97 -12.77 6.47 19.89
CA THR A 97 -12.58 7.89 20.19
C THR A 97 -12.29 8.69 18.93
N LEU A 98 -12.30 10.02 19.05
CA LEU A 98 -11.84 10.91 17.97
C LEU A 98 -10.39 10.60 17.55
N LEU A 99 -9.52 10.27 18.52
CA LEU A 99 -8.14 9.89 18.22
C LEU A 99 -8.05 8.58 17.43
N ASP A 100 -8.97 7.64 17.66
CA ASP A 100 -9.01 6.40 16.89
C ASP A 100 -9.41 6.67 15.43
N ILE A 101 -10.30 7.62 15.18
CA ILE A 101 -10.66 8.08 13.83
C ILE A 101 -9.45 8.75 13.17
N LEU A 102 -8.76 9.65 13.87
CA LEU A 102 -7.64 10.40 13.30
C LEU A 102 -6.43 9.51 13.01
N TYR A 103 -6.11 8.57 13.90
CA TYR A 103 -4.96 7.67 13.76
C TYR A 103 -5.27 6.37 13.00
N GLY A 104 -6.52 6.17 12.57
CA GLY A 104 -6.91 5.01 11.78
C GLY A 104 -6.92 3.72 12.59
N LYS A 105 -7.27 3.82 13.88
CA LYS A 105 -7.39 2.68 14.80
C LYS A 105 -8.78 2.06 14.82
N THR A 106 -9.76 2.68 14.14
CA THR A 106 -11.14 2.15 14.05
C THR A 106 -11.23 0.85 13.25
N ALA A 107 -10.31 0.62 12.31
CA ALA A 107 -10.15 -0.67 11.64
C ALA A 107 -8.67 -0.99 11.40
N LEU A 108 -8.35 -2.28 11.37
CA LEU A 108 -6.99 -2.80 11.33
C LEU A 108 -6.14 -2.26 10.17
N HIS A 109 -6.72 -2.01 9.00
CA HIS A 109 -5.99 -1.55 7.82
C HIS A 109 -5.83 -0.03 7.80
N LEU A 110 -6.77 0.73 8.38
CA LEU A 110 -6.89 2.18 8.22
C LEU A 110 -5.68 2.99 8.67
N TYR A 111 -4.86 2.48 9.59
CA TYR A 111 -3.61 3.13 10.00
C TYR A 111 -2.68 3.42 8.81
N TYR A 112 -2.73 2.62 7.75
CA TYR A 112 -1.90 2.84 6.56
C TYR A 112 -2.28 4.16 5.86
N MET A 113 -3.56 4.54 5.84
CA MET A 113 -4.00 5.81 5.26
C MET A 113 -3.49 7.00 6.05
N PHE A 114 -3.39 6.86 7.37
CA PHE A 114 -2.78 7.88 8.22
C PHE A 114 -1.31 8.12 7.82
N TYR A 115 -0.48 7.07 7.71
CA TYR A 115 0.90 7.20 7.25
C TYR A 115 0.98 7.73 5.82
N TYR A 116 0.15 7.21 4.92
CA TYR A 116 0.08 7.67 3.54
C TYR A 116 -0.17 9.17 3.48
N MET A 117 -1.08 9.70 4.30
CA MET A 117 -1.38 11.13 4.36
C MET A 117 -0.26 11.95 4.99
N ILE A 118 0.35 11.48 6.10
CA ILE A 118 1.53 12.14 6.68
C ILE A 118 2.61 12.30 5.61
N PHE A 119 2.98 11.22 4.93
CA PHE A 119 4.01 11.29 3.91
C PHE A 119 3.59 12.18 2.74
N ALA A 120 2.33 12.09 2.31
CA ALA A 120 1.82 12.89 1.21
C ALA A 120 1.87 14.41 1.49
N LEU A 121 1.75 14.82 2.75
CA LEU A 121 1.76 16.21 3.19
C LEU A 121 3.17 16.69 3.51
N PHE A 122 3.94 15.94 4.29
CA PHE A 122 5.22 16.42 4.83
C PHE A 122 6.42 16.12 3.92
N CYS A 123 6.48 14.97 3.26
CA CYS A 123 7.66 14.61 2.47
C CYS A 123 7.87 15.46 1.19
N PRO A 124 6.85 16.10 0.56
CA PRO A 124 7.11 17.08 -0.50
C PRO A 124 7.96 18.26 -0.04
N LEU A 125 7.96 18.56 1.27
CA LEU A 125 8.78 19.65 1.83
C LEU A 125 10.28 19.36 1.70
N LEU A 126 10.68 18.08 1.60
CA LEU A 126 12.09 17.69 1.36
C LEU A 126 12.62 18.27 0.05
N TYR A 127 11.76 18.57 -0.93
CA TYR A 127 12.16 19.20 -2.19
C TYR A 127 12.54 20.69 -2.07
N TYR A 128 12.29 21.32 -0.92
CA TYR A 128 12.82 22.65 -0.63
C TYR A 128 14.28 22.59 -0.14
N LEU A 129 14.77 21.43 0.29
CA LEU A 129 16.17 21.25 0.68
C LEU A 129 17.10 21.26 -0.53
N PRO A 130 18.36 21.73 -0.38
CA PRO A 130 19.40 21.54 -1.38
C PRO A 130 19.54 20.06 -1.75
N ARG A 131 19.79 19.76 -3.03
CA ARG A 131 19.78 18.38 -3.56
C ARG A 131 20.66 17.43 -2.75
N ARG A 132 21.87 17.85 -2.36
CA ARG A 132 22.80 17.03 -1.55
C ARG A 132 22.19 16.64 -0.20
N LEU A 133 21.61 17.61 0.50
CA LEU A 133 20.96 17.38 1.80
C LEU A 133 19.71 16.51 1.62
N ARG A 134 18.89 16.75 0.60
CA ARG A 134 17.74 15.90 0.28
C ARG A 134 18.16 14.43 0.09
N ILE A 135 19.16 14.16 -0.75
CA ILE A 135 19.65 12.79 -0.99
C ILE A 135 20.16 12.15 0.30
N PHE A 136 20.92 12.89 1.11
CA PHE A 136 21.38 12.42 2.42
C PHE A 136 20.20 12.06 3.34
N THR A 137 19.18 12.91 3.41
CA THR A 137 17.96 12.64 4.18
C THR A 137 17.24 11.39 3.66
N LEU A 138 17.16 11.17 2.34
CA LEU A 138 16.54 9.96 1.78
C LEU A 138 17.30 8.68 2.18
N TYR A 139 18.64 8.70 2.17
CA TYR A 139 19.42 7.57 2.69
C TYR A 139 19.21 7.37 4.19
N LEU A 140 19.19 8.44 4.98
CA LEU A 140 18.86 8.37 6.40
C LEU A 140 17.50 7.70 6.64
N MET A 141 16.48 8.05 5.85
CA MET A 141 15.15 7.45 5.92
C MET A 141 15.20 5.93 5.63
N ILE A 142 15.98 5.49 4.63
CA ILE A 142 16.16 4.07 4.32
C ILE A 142 16.84 3.33 5.47
N PHE A 143 18.00 3.81 5.91
CA PHE A 143 18.78 3.12 6.95
C PHE A 143 18.08 3.10 8.30
N SER A 144 17.45 4.21 8.70
CA SER A 144 16.64 4.25 9.93
C SER A 144 15.43 3.33 9.86
N ASN A 145 14.80 3.17 8.69
CA ASN A 145 13.71 2.21 8.53
C ASN A 145 14.20 0.77 8.75
N ILE A 146 15.34 0.41 8.17
CA ILE A 146 15.96 -0.90 8.37
C ILE A 146 16.29 -1.11 9.85
N ALA A 147 16.94 -0.12 10.48
CA ALA A 147 17.32 -0.16 11.89
C ALA A 147 16.10 -0.33 12.81
N VAL A 148 15.03 0.44 12.62
CA VAL A 148 13.79 0.31 13.41
C VAL A 148 13.18 -1.08 13.23
N THR A 149 13.18 -1.62 12.02
CA THR A 149 12.61 -2.94 11.77
C THR A 149 13.46 -4.05 12.41
N LEU A 150 14.79 -3.93 12.34
CA LEU A 150 15.72 -4.82 13.02
C LEU A 150 15.54 -4.77 14.54
N ILE A 151 15.38 -3.57 15.12
CA ILE A 151 15.11 -3.42 16.55
C ILE A 151 13.80 -4.08 16.94
N LEU A 152 12.73 -3.92 16.15
CA LEU A 152 11.44 -4.56 16.40
C LEU A 152 11.53 -6.09 16.31
N GLU A 153 12.32 -6.60 15.36
CA GLU A 153 12.59 -8.02 15.17
C GLU A 153 13.36 -8.61 16.36
N ILE A 154 14.47 -7.97 16.77
CA ILE A 154 15.26 -8.36 17.94
C ILE A 154 14.41 -8.31 19.20
N SER A 155 13.66 -7.22 19.41
CA SER A 155 12.81 -7.05 20.59
C SER A 155 11.77 -8.17 20.71
N LYS A 156 11.18 -8.57 19.58
CA LYS A 156 10.23 -9.67 19.54
C LYS A 156 10.88 -11.04 19.75
N THR A 157 12.04 -11.26 19.14
CA THR A 157 12.73 -12.57 19.14
C THR A 157 13.34 -12.88 20.50
N TYR A 158 13.95 -11.90 21.14
CA TYR A 158 14.64 -12.06 22.42
C TYR A 158 13.80 -11.59 23.62
N HIS A 159 12.54 -11.19 23.38
CA HIS A 159 11.62 -10.68 24.41
C HIS A 159 12.21 -9.51 25.23
N ILE A 160 13.09 -8.72 24.62
CA ILE A 160 13.69 -7.52 25.23
C ILE A 160 12.96 -6.26 24.74
N SER A 161 12.79 -5.28 25.61
CA SER A 161 12.22 -3.99 25.21
C SER A 161 13.32 -2.97 24.95
N ILE A 162 13.75 -2.84 23.70
CA ILE A 162 14.74 -1.83 23.29
C ILE A 162 14.06 -0.48 23.08
N LEU A 163 12.89 -0.49 22.43
CA LEU A 163 12.12 0.71 22.11
C LEU A 163 10.64 0.48 22.43
N HIS A 164 10.09 1.31 23.32
CA HIS A 164 8.65 1.39 23.52
C HIS A 164 8.03 2.40 22.56
N TRP A 165 7.05 1.96 21.79
CA TRP A 165 6.32 2.81 20.86
C TRP A 165 4.80 2.67 21.07
N SER A 166 4.16 3.72 21.58
CA SER A 166 2.71 3.73 21.89
C SER A 166 1.84 4.36 20.81
N GLY A 167 2.47 4.97 19.79
CA GLY A 167 1.79 5.73 18.73
C GLY A 167 2.09 5.26 17.30
N PRO A 168 1.74 6.08 16.30
CA PRO A 168 2.17 5.85 14.94
C PRO A 168 3.70 5.95 14.84
N ASN A 169 4.34 5.04 14.10
CA ASN A 169 5.77 5.01 13.82
C ASN A 169 6.04 5.21 12.32
N PRO A 170 6.17 6.47 11.84
CA PRO A 170 6.48 6.75 10.45
C PRO A 170 7.85 6.18 10.01
N LEU A 171 8.80 6.04 10.94
CA LEU A 171 10.15 5.53 10.64
C LEU A 171 10.11 4.11 10.09
N LYS A 172 9.07 3.34 10.44
CA LYS A 172 8.85 1.97 9.95
C LYS A 172 8.53 1.89 8.45
N TRP A 173 8.11 2.97 7.82
CA TRP A 173 7.61 2.93 6.43
C TRP A 173 8.29 3.92 5.49
N TRP A 174 8.87 4.98 6.04
CA TRP A 174 9.40 6.09 5.25
C TRP A 174 10.61 5.70 4.37
N GLY A 175 11.30 4.59 4.65
CA GLY A 175 12.42 4.11 3.84
C GLY A 175 11.94 3.64 2.47
N PHE A 176 10.77 2.99 2.41
CA PHE A 176 10.14 2.61 1.14
C PHE A 176 9.71 3.84 0.33
N LEU A 177 9.19 4.88 0.99
CA LEU A 177 8.92 6.16 0.32
C LEU A 177 10.20 6.76 -0.27
N ALA A 178 11.29 6.75 0.51
CA ALA A 178 12.57 7.30 0.10
C ALA A 178 13.19 6.55 -1.09
N LEU A 179 13.05 5.22 -1.16
CA LEU A 179 13.43 4.45 -2.35
C LEU A 179 12.71 4.95 -3.60
N GLY A 180 11.40 5.15 -3.52
CA GLY A 180 10.60 5.74 -4.60
C GLY A 180 11.12 7.11 -5.05
N MET A 181 11.37 7.99 -4.08
CA MET A 181 11.89 9.35 -4.33
C MET A 181 13.28 9.30 -4.98
N LEU A 182 14.19 8.43 -4.51
CA LEU A 182 15.53 8.29 -5.09
C LEU A 182 15.47 7.83 -6.55
N ILE A 183 14.66 6.83 -6.90
CA ILE A 183 14.53 6.40 -8.31
C ILE A 183 14.12 7.58 -9.20
N ALA A 184 13.22 8.44 -8.70
CA ALA A 184 12.77 9.61 -9.43
C ALA A 184 13.84 10.72 -9.56
N GLU A 185 14.79 10.81 -8.63
CA GLU A 185 15.93 11.74 -8.66
C GLU A 185 17.04 11.33 -9.64
N TYR A 186 17.06 10.06 -10.04
CA TYR A 186 18.08 9.48 -10.90
C TYR A 186 17.46 8.79 -12.14
N PRO A 187 16.96 9.55 -13.12
CA PRO A 187 16.37 8.98 -14.34
C PRO A 187 17.34 8.04 -15.10
N GLN A 188 18.65 8.27 -14.98
CA GLN A 188 19.66 7.39 -15.56
C GLN A 188 19.61 5.95 -15.01
N ILE A 189 19.23 5.76 -13.73
CA ILE A 189 19.07 4.42 -13.15
C ILE A 189 17.93 3.69 -13.85
N LYS A 190 16.81 4.38 -14.09
CA LYS A 190 15.69 3.80 -14.83
C LYS A 190 16.12 3.41 -16.25
N ALA A 191 16.80 4.30 -16.96
CA ALA A 191 17.29 4.03 -18.32
C ALA A 191 18.22 2.80 -18.35
N TYR A 192 19.15 2.71 -17.39
CA TYR A 192 20.06 1.59 -17.25
C TYR A 192 19.34 0.26 -16.95
N ILE A 193 18.37 0.27 -16.02
CA ILE A 193 17.55 -0.91 -15.72
C ILE A 193 16.78 -1.35 -16.96
N THR A 194 16.22 -0.42 -17.74
CA THR A 194 15.50 -0.74 -18.97
C THR A 194 16.40 -1.39 -20.02
N GLN A 195 17.63 -0.89 -20.19
CA GLN A 195 18.62 -1.49 -21.10
C GLN A 195 19.07 -2.89 -20.67
N HIS A 196 19.12 -3.13 -19.36
CA HIS A 196 19.55 -4.40 -18.76
C HIS A 196 18.40 -5.14 -18.05
N ALA A 197 17.19 -5.11 -18.62
CA ALA A 197 15.97 -5.56 -17.94
C ALA A 197 16.04 -7.02 -17.43
N LYS A 198 16.62 -7.94 -18.22
CA LYS A 198 16.72 -9.37 -17.87
C LYS A 198 17.55 -9.64 -16.61
N PRO A 199 18.83 -9.21 -16.52
CA PRO A 199 19.62 -9.43 -15.30
C PRO A 199 19.04 -8.72 -14.09
N PHE A 200 18.48 -7.51 -14.23
CA PHE A 200 17.79 -6.84 -13.13
C PHE A 200 16.54 -7.60 -12.68
N PHE A 201 15.73 -8.10 -13.61
CA PHE A 201 14.56 -8.92 -13.29
C PHE A 201 14.95 -10.15 -12.49
N LEU A 202 15.97 -10.90 -12.94
CA LEU A 202 16.48 -12.07 -12.22
C LEU A 202 17.02 -11.69 -10.83
N GLY A 203 17.79 -10.61 -10.72
CA GLY A 203 18.30 -10.11 -9.44
C GLY A 203 17.19 -9.74 -8.46
N PHE A 204 16.14 -9.06 -8.93
CA PHE A 204 14.98 -8.71 -8.10
C PHE A 204 14.13 -9.94 -7.72
N VAL A 205 14.00 -10.93 -8.61
CA VAL A 205 13.36 -12.21 -8.26
C VAL A 205 14.17 -12.94 -7.18
N SER A 206 15.50 -13.01 -7.31
CA SER A 206 16.36 -13.60 -6.27
C SER A 206 16.23 -12.86 -4.94
N LEU A 207 16.18 -11.53 -4.96
CA LEU A 207 15.97 -10.72 -3.76
C LEU A 207 14.60 -11.00 -3.12
N ALA A 208 13.55 -11.15 -3.92
CA ALA A 208 12.23 -11.53 -3.44
C ALA A 208 12.24 -12.92 -2.78
N ILE A 209 12.91 -13.89 -3.39
CA ILE A 209 13.07 -15.24 -2.84
C ILE A 209 13.80 -15.20 -1.50
N ILE A 210 14.89 -14.44 -1.38
CA ILE A 210 15.62 -14.28 -0.10
C ILE A 210 14.68 -13.75 0.99
N GLY A 211 13.94 -12.68 0.71
CA GLY A 211 13.00 -12.10 1.67
C GLY A 211 11.82 -13.00 2.02
N LEU A 212 11.45 -13.92 1.12
CA LEU A 212 10.40 -14.90 1.36
C LEU A 212 10.89 -16.10 2.16
N VAL A 213 12.09 -16.62 1.86
CA VAL A 213 12.61 -17.89 2.40
C VAL A 213 13.26 -17.70 3.77
N GLU A 214 13.98 -16.59 4.00
CA GLU A 214 14.65 -16.33 5.28
C GLU A 214 13.73 -16.50 6.52
N PRO A 215 12.48 -15.99 6.51
CA PRO A 215 11.53 -16.19 7.61
C PRO A 215 11.23 -17.65 7.94
N TYR A 216 11.23 -18.53 6.94
CA TYR A 216 10.97 -19.96 7.10
C TYR A 216 12.19 -20.68 7.66
N LEU A 217 13.38 -20.34 7.17
CA LEU A 217 14.63 -20.92 7.67
C LEU A 217 14.86 -20.59 9.15
N ASN A 218 14.46 -19.40 9.58
CA ASN A 218 14.63 -18.94 10.95
C ASN A 218 13.42 -19.21 11.85
N ASN A 219 12.40 -19.93 11.37
CA ASN A 219 11.15 -20.21 12.11
C ASN A 219 10.46 -18.96 12.68
N THR A 220 10.64 -17.80 12.06
CA THR A 220 10.07 -16.54 12.54
C THR A 220 8.75 -16.19 11.84
N VAL A 221 8.20 -17.08 10.99
CA VAL A 221 7.04 -16.82 10.11
C VAL A 221 5.83 -16.21 10.81
N GLY A 222 5.02 -15.48 10.04
CA GLY A 222 3.70 -15.05 10.45
C GLY A 222 3.59 -13.62 10.97
N TYR A 223 4.69 -12.85 10.91
CA TYR A 223 4.70 -11.43 11.28
C TYR A 223 5.75 -10.62 10.48
N LEU A 224 5.81 -10.80 9.15
CA LEU A 224 6.80 -10.13 8.30
C LEU A 224 6.84 -8.61 8.45
N PHE A 225 5.71 -7.98 8.84
CA PHE A 225 5.64 -6.53 9.00
C PHE A 225 6.65 -5.94 9.99
N ASN A 226 7.20 -6.70 10.92
CA ASN A 226 8.25 -6.23 11.83
C ASN A 226 9.61 -6.91 11.55
N LYS A 227 9.84 -7.39 10.34
CA LYS A 227 11.09 -8.06 10.00
C LYS A 227 11.85 -7.40 8.89
N VAL A 228 13.17 -7.49 8.97
CA VAL A 228 14.08 -6.98 7.95
C VAL A 228 13.84 -7.68 6.61
N ALA A 229 13.42 -8.95 6.62
CA ALA A 229 13.06 -9.71 5.42
C ALA A 229 11.96 -9.08 4.54
N LEU A 230 11.14 -8.17 5.10
CA LEU A 230 10.17 -7.40 4.33
C LEU A 230 10.83 -6.50 3.28
N PHE A 231 12.05 -6.01 3.52
CA PHE A 231 12.79 -5.17 2.58
C PHE A 231 13.14 -5.92 1.30
N PRO A 232 13.93 -7.02 1.34
CA PRO A 232 14.26 -7.77 0.14
C PRO A 232 13.01 -8.31 -0.56
N LEU A 233 11.99 -8.79 0.19
CA LEU A 233 10.73 -9.24 -0.41
C LEU A 233 10.04 -8.12 -1.20
N SER A 234 9.79 -6.99 -0.55
CA SER A 234 9.04 -5.88 -1.12
C SER A 234 9.77 -5.22 -2.29
N ILE A 235 11.07 -4.99 -2.15
CA ILE A 235 11.91 -4.42 -3.22
C ILE A 235 11.93 -5.40 -4.39
N GLY A 236 12.23 -6.68 -4.13
CA GLY A 236 12.30 -7.72 -5.15
C GLY A 236 11.01 -7.83 -5.96
N ILE A 237 9.87 -8.05 -5.30
CA ILE A 237 8.58 -8.20 -6.00
C ILE A 237 8.21 -6.92 -6.74
N THR A 238 8.34 -5.75 -6.11
CA THR A 238 7.93 -4.47 -6.72
C THR A 238 8.69 -4.19 -8.01
N PHE A 239 10.02 -4.32 -7.98
CA PHE A 239 10.83 -4.02 -9.15
C PHE A 239 10.77 -5.12 -10.22
N ALA A 240 10.69 -6.40 -9.83
CA ALA A 240 10.48 -7.48 -10.80
C ALA A 240 9.17 -7.29 -11.57
N LEU A 241 8.07 -6.97 -10.87
CA LEU A 241 6.78 -6.66 -11.50
C LEU A 241 6.85 -5.38 -12.32
N ALA A 242 7.52 -4.33 -11.84
CA ALA A 242 7.69 -3.08 -12.60
C ALA A 242 8.41 -3.32 -13.93
N ILE A 243 9.47 -4.15 -13.94
CA ILE A 243 10.19 -4.51 -15.16
C ILE A 243 9.29 -5.33 -16.08
N TYR A 244 8.64 -6.37 -15.57
CA TYR A 244 7.75 -7.23 -16.35
C TYR A 244 6.60 -6.45 -17.00
N TYR A 245 5.92 -5.59 -16.24
CA TYR A 245 4.81 -4.75 -16.72
C TYR A 245 5.25 -3.51 -17.51
N SER A 246 6.55 -3.31 -17.71
CA SER A 246 7.08 -2.32 -18.65
C SER A 246 7.41 -2.91 -20.02
N SER A 247 7.18 -4.22 -20.23
CA SER A 247 7.31 -4.88 -21.53
C SER A 247 6.11 -4.61 -22.46
N ASP A 248 6.21 -4.98 -23.74
CA ASP A 248 5.23 -4.58 -24.76
C ASP A 248 3.86 -5.28 -24.66
N LYS A 249 3.76 -6.44 -23.97
CA LYS A 249 2.51 -7.24 -23.88
C LYS A 249 2.36 -7.99 -22.56
N PRO A 250 2.31 -7.31 -21.41
CA PRO A 250 2.26 -8.00 -20.14
C PRO A 250 0.86 -8.58 -19.86
N LEU A 251 0.83 -9.75 -19.25
CA LEU A 251 -0.41 -10.48 -18.98
C LEU A 251 -1.35 -9.69 -18.05
N GLY A 252 -2.62 -9.58 -18.47
CA GLY A 252 -3.68 -9.00 -17.65
C GLY A 252 -3.62 -7.49 -17.47
N GLU A 253 -2.77 -6.76 -18.20
CA GLU A 253 -2.54 -5.32 -18.03
C GLU A 253 -3.84 -4.50 -17.96
N LYS A 254 -4.78 -4.73 -18.88
CA LYS A 254 -6.05 -4.00 -18.95
C LYS A 254 -6.89 -4.19 -17.68
N PHE A 255 -7.05 -5.44 -17.24
CA PHE A 255 -7.81 -5.76 -16.05
C PHE A 255 -7.11 -5.22 -14.79
N LEU A 256 -5.80 -5.46 -14.66
CA LEU A 256 -5.03 -5.00 -13.50
C LEU A 256 -4.98 -3.48 -13.41
N SER A 257 -4.86 -2.78 -14.53
CA SER A 257 -4.98 -1.32 -14.58
C SER A 257 -6.39 -0.85 -14.19
N TYR A 258 -7.44 -1.54 -14.65
CA TYR A 258 -8.82 -1.26 -14.26
C TYR A 258 -9.03 -1.37 -12.74
N VAL A 259 -8.48 -2.42 -12.13
CA VAL A 259 -8.47 -2.61 -10.67
C VAL A 259 -7.65 -1.52 -9.98
N GLY A 260 -6.44 -1.23 -10.48
CA GLY A 260 -5.53 -0.22 -9.95
C GLY A 260 -6.14 1.18 -9.91
N ASN A 261 -6.95 1.52 -10.89
CA ASN A 261 -7.69 2.80 -10.96
C ASN A 261 -8.75 2.94 -9.86
N ARG A 262 -9.12 1.85 -9.20
CA ARG A 262 -10.15 1.77 -8.16
C ARG A 262 -9.58 1.46 -6.78
N THR A 263 -8.25 1.42 -6.65
CA THR A 263 -7.51 1.06 -5.44
C THR A 263 -8.07 1.69 -4.16
N LEU A 264 -8.29 3.00 -4.12
CA LEU A 264 -8.77 3.67 -2.89
C LEU A 264 -10.15 3.18 -2.45
N GLY A 265 -11.07 2.96 -3.40
CA GLY A 265 -12.42 2.47 -3.08
C GLY A 265 -12.39 1.03 -2.57
N ILE A 266 -11.61 0.17 -3.22
CA ILE A 266 -11.40 -1.22 -2.79
C ILE A 266 -10.73 -1.23 -1.42
N TYR A 267 -9.69 -0.44 -1.23
CA TYR A 267 -8.97 -0.32 0.03
C TYR A 267 -9.88 0.08 1.19
N LEU A 268 -10.76 1.08 1.00
CA LEU A 268 -11.64 1.52 2.06
C LEU A 268 -12.81 0.54 2.31
N GLY A 269 -13.30 -0.15 1.28
CA GLY A 269 -14.48 -1.01 1.37
C GLY A 269 -14.20 -2.49 1.71
N HIS A 270 -13.05 -3.05 1.35
CA HIS A 270 -12.84 -4.50 1.36
C HIS A 270 -13.04 -5.14 2.75
N PHE A 271 -12.64 -4.47 3.82
CA PHE A 271 -12.64 -5.06 5.16
C PHE A 271 -14.06 -5.24 5.72
N PHE A 272 -15.03 -4.44 5.28
CA PHE A 272 -16.46 -4.68 5.58
C PHE A 272 -16.96 -6.02 5.05
N LEU A 273 -16.37 -6.53 3.97
CA LEU A 273 -16.77 -7.77 3.34
C LEU A 273 -15.94 -8.94 3.85
N VAL A 274 -14.63 -8.75 4.05
CA VAL A 274 -13.71 -9.83 4.44
C VAL A 274 -14.16 -10.51 5.74
N ASP A 275 -14.41 -9.74 6.81
CA ASP A 275 -14.72 -10.32 8.12
C ASP A 275 -16.02 -11.16 8.12
N PRO A 276 -17.18 -10.65 7.66
CA PRO A 276 -18.40 -11.45 7.65
C PRO A 276 -18.34 -12.60 6.63
N LEU A 277 -17.79 -12.39 5.44
CA LEU A 277 -17.71 -13.46 4.44
C LEU A 277 -16.83 -14.61 4.92
N ARG A 278 -15.68 -14.29 5.52
CA ARG A 278 -14.72 -15.30 5.96
C ARG A 278 -15.19 -16.05 7.21
N ASN A 279 -15.77 -15.35 8.18
CA ASN A 279 -16.04 -15.95 9.50
C ASN A 279 -17.47 -16.50 9.61
N ILE A 280 -18.40 -16.02 8.79
CA ILE A 280 -19.83 -16.38 8.92
C ILE A 280 -20.33 -17.11 7.67
N ILE A 281 -20.11 -16.57 6.48
CA ILE A 281 -20.80 -17.04 5.26
C ILE A 281 -20.05 -18.19 4.57
N LEU A 282 -18.73 -18.08 4.42
CA LEU A 282 -17.87 -19.03 3.72
C LEU A 282 -16.65 -19.42 4.58
N PRO A 283 -16.88 -20.02 5.77
CA PRO A 283 -15.77 -20.47 6.60
C PRO A 283 -14.95 -21.55 5.86
N GLY A 284 -13.65 -21.33 5.72
CA GLY A 284 -12.71 -22.27 5.12
C GLY A 284 -12.24 -21.90 3.71
N ASP A 285 -13.09 -21.34 2.85
CA ASP A 285 -12.70 -20.98 1.47
C ASP A 285 -12.22 -19.52 1.37
N ARG A 286 -10.98 -19.30 1.79
CA ARG A 286 -10.37 -17.96 1.82
C ARG A 286 -10.15 -17.38 0.41
N PHE A 287 -9.96 -18.23 -0.59
CA PHE A 287 -9.75 -17.79 -1.97
C PHE A 287 -11.04 -17.28 -2.59
N LEU A 288 -12.14 -18.03 -2.45
CA LEU A 288 -13.45 -17.59 -2.92
C LEU A 288 -13.88 -16.30 -2.24
N VAL A 289 -13.64 -16.16 -0.93
CA VAL A 289 -13.87 -14.89 -0.21
C VAL A 289 -13.09 -13.75 -0.85
N ALA A 290 -11.80 -13.92 -1.15
CA ALA A 290 -10.99 -12.88 -1.79
C ALA A 290 -11.55 -12.45 -3.16
N ILE A 291 -12.01 -13.40 -3.97
CA ILE A 291 -12.65 -13.14 -5.26
C ILE A 291 -13.95 -12.35 -5.08
N ILE A 292 -14.84 -12.80 -4.19
CA ILE A 292 -16.13 -12.14 -3.93
C ILE A 292 -15.89 -10.71 -3.45
N VAL A 293 -14.98 -10.50 -2.51
CA VAL A 293 -14.62 -9.17 -2.00
C VAL A 293 -14.16 -8.26 -3.14
N LEU A 294 -13.24 -8.74 -3.98
CA LEU A 294 -12.73 -7.96 -5.11
C LEU A 294 -13.86 -7.59 -6.08
N LEU A 295 -14.65 -8.57 -6.51
CA LEU A 295 -15.73 -8.36 -7.48
C LEU A 295 -16.82 -7.42 -6.92
N CYS A 296 -17.21 -7.59 -5.65
CA CYS A 296 -18.15 -6.70 -4.98
C CYS A 296 -17.63 -5.27 -4.91
N CYS A 297 -16.37 -5.05 -4.51
CA CYS A 297 -15.79 -3.71 -4.48
C CYS A 297 -15.73 -3.07 -5.87
N LEU A 298 -15.40 -3.84 -6.91
CA LEU A 298 -15.40 -3.36 -8.29
C LEU A 298 -16.82 -3.02 -8.77
N ALA A 299 -17.81 -3.86 -8.50
CA ALA A 299 -19.20 -3.65 -8.87
C ALA A 299 -19.79 -2.41 -8.20
N VAL A 300 -19.59 -2.24 -6.89
CA VAL A 300 -20.05 -1.05 -6.15
C VAL A 300 -19.42 0.23 -6.72
N LYS A 301 -18.13 0.19 -7.05
CA LYS A 301 -17.43 1.33 -7.64
C LYS A 301 -17.95 1.65 -9.05
N GLU A 302 -18.18 0.63 -9.86
CA GLU A 302 -18.75 0.76 -11.21
C GLU A 302 -20.17 1.37 -11.16
N LEU A 303 -21.03 0.90 -10.25
CA LEU A 303 -22.35 1.46 -10.04
C LEU A 303 -22.27 2.94 -9.64
N LYS A 304 -21.39 3.30 -8.69
CA LYS A 304 -21.16 4.69 -8.30
C LYS A 304 -20.73 5.55 -9.48
N ASP A 305 -19.79 5.08 -10.29
CA ASP A 305 -19.27 5.84 -11.43
C ASP A 305 -20.36 6.07 -12.49
N ARG A 306 -21.19 5.06 -12.78
CA ARG A 306 -22.35 5.19 -13.68
C ARG A 306 -23.38 6.18 -13.14
N THR A 307 -23.68 6.15 -11.85
CA THR A 307 -24.62 7.09 -11.22
C THR A 307 -24.11 8.53 -11.33
N LEU A 308 -22.83 8.77 -11.03
CA LEU A 308 -22.23 10.11 -11.15
C LEU A 308 -22.22 10.64 -12.59
N LEU A 309 -21.99 9.77 -13.58
CA LEU A 309 -22.08 10.13 -14.99
C LEU A 309 -23.50 10.53 -15.40
N LYS A 310 -24.52 9.81 -14.91
CA LYS A 310 -25.93 10.15 -15.15
C LYS A 310 -26.31 11.50 -14.55
N THR A 311 -25.89 11.79 -13.32
CA THR A 311 -26.17 13.08 -12.66
C THR A 311 -25.53 14.24 -13.43
N LYS A 312 -24.24 14.11 -13.80
CA LYS A 312 -23.55 15.16 -14.57
C LYS A 312 -24.19 15.43 -15.93
N LYS A 313 -24.65 14.40 -16.63
CA LYS A 313 -25.33 14.55 -17.92
C LYS A 313 -26.65 15.32 -17.76
N LYS A 314 -27.36 15.10 -16.65
CA LYS A 314 -28.62 15.79 -16.33
C LYS A 314 -28.40 17.28 -16.07
N ASP A 315 -27.34 17.65 -15.35
CA ASP A 315 -26.98 19.04 -15.06
C ASP A 315 -26.59 19.82 -16.32
N THR A 316 -25.98 19.16 -17.30
CA THR A 316 -25.64 19.78 -18.61
C THR A 316 -26.81 19.88 -19.59
N SER A 317 -27.96 19.27 -19.28
CA SER A 317 -29.14 19.23 -20.16
C SER A 317 -30.28 20.17 -19.74
N ILE A 318 -30.09 20.97 -18.69
CA ILE A 318 -31.03 22.03 -18.32
C ILE A 318 -30.62 23.28 -19.13
N PRO A 319 -31.42 23.72 -20.12
CA PRO A 319 -31.16 25.00 -20.79
C PRO A 319 -31.31 26.15 -19.77
N ALA A 320 -30.42 27.13 -19.88
CA ALA A 320 -30.42 28.35 -19.07
C ALA A 320 -31.68 29.19 -19.29
#